data_AF-A0A661M2P2-F1
#
_entry.id   AF-A0A661M2P2-F1
#
_cell.length_a   1.000
_cell.length_b   1.000
_cell.length_c   1.000
_cell.angle_alpha   90.00
_cell.angle_beta   90.00
_cell.angle_gamma   90.00
#
_symmetry.space_group_name_H-M   'P 1'
#
loop_
_entity.id
_entity.type
_entity.pdbx_description
1 polymer ?
#
loop_
_entity_poly.entity_id
_entity_poly.type
_entity_poly.pdbx_seq_one_letter_code
_entity_poly.pdbx_strand_id
1 'polypeptide(L)'
;MCHIAGEDRAREKRDLKARRICSMCQRLRCRLWRLGWTRRLLVLCSLFAFIAFLSAPIVAVPVHILFDETGLYKRSKDSYTEGEGYEYAIEETAWYGASTFANLLQEQGYTVDPLTAKPITSGVLNEVDLLIILGPTISQSYTTSEIEAIRAFVENGGGLFLASSAWGGPESPPWRSRSDRPCVQRQF
;
A
#
# COMPACT_ATOMS: atom_id res chain seq x y z
N MET A 1 17.26 -91.76 -55.51
CA MET A 1 18.24 -90.79 -54.98
C MET A 1 17.84 -89.42 -55.53
N CYS A 2 17.88 -88.36 -54.72
CA CYS A 2 17.39 -86.98 -54.98
C CYS A 2 15.91 -86.72 -54.67
N HIS A 3 15.58 -86.37 -53.41
CA HIS A 3 14.44 -85.49 -53.12
C HIS A 3 14.38 -84.91 -51.69
N ILE A 4 15.48 -84.47 -51.07
CA ILE A 4 15.42 -83.75 -49.78
C ILE A 4 16.52 -82.66 -49.72
N ALA A 5 16.27 -81.48 -50.28
CA ALA A 5 17.20 -80.34 -50.19
C ALA A 5 16.53 -78.94 -50.28
N GLY A 6 15.19 -78.86 -50.27
CA GLY A 6 14.46 -77.63 -50.57
C GLY A 6 13.98 -76.82 -49.36
N GLU A 7 13.77 -77.45 -48.21
CA GLU A 7 12.99 -76.84 -47.11
C GLU A 7 13.83 -76.02 -46.11
N ASP A 8 15.12 -76.32 -45.95
CA ASP A 8 15.98 -75.64 -44.97
C ASP A 8 16.29 -74.19 -45.35
N ARG A 9 16.39 -73.88 -46.65
CA ARG A 9 16.67 -72.52 -47.13
C ARG A 9 15.52 -71.52 -46.86
N ALA A 10 14.29 -72.00 -46.65
CA ALA A 10 13.14 -71.16 -46.37
C ALA A 10 12.97 -70.84 -44.87
N ARG A 11 13.59 -71.60 -43.96
CA ARG A 11 13.63 -71.30 -42.52
C ARG A 11 14.65 -70.22 -42.19
N GLU A 12 15.84 -70.31 -42.78
CA GLU A 12 16.93 -69.37 -42.51
C GLU A 12 16.60 -67.91 -42.92
N LYS A 13 15.91 -67.73 -44.05
CA LYS A 13 15.49 -66.39 -44.51
C LYS A 13 14.42 -65.76 -43.62
N ARG A 14 13.57 -66.56 -42.94
CA ARG A 14 12.56 -66.04 -42.01
C ARG A 14 13.20 -65.56 -40.71
N ASP A 15 14.24 -66.25 -40.24
CA ASP A 15 14.91 -65.94 -38.99
C ASP A 15 15.79 -64.67 -39.08
N LEU A 16 16.46 -64.47 -40.22
CA LEU A 16 17.20 -63.23 -40.51
C LEU A 16 16.30 -61.98 -40.58
N LYS A 17 15.05 -62.15 -41.02
CA LYS A 17 14.08 -61.03 -41.07
C LYS A 17 13.58 -60.67 -39.68
N ALA A 18 13.33 -61.66 -38.81
CA ALA A 18 12.93 -61.44 -37.42
C ALA A 18 14.01 -60.73 -36.59
N ARG A 19 15.29 -61.10 -36.77
CA ARG A 19 16.42 -60.47 -36.07
C ARG A 19 16.62 -59.00 -36.43
N ARG A 20 16.38 -58.60 -37.68
CA ARG A 20 16.47 -57.18 -38.10
C ARG A 20 15.40 -56.29 -37.47
N ILE A 21 14.17 -56.81 -37.30
CA ILE A 21 13.05 -56.04 -36.72
C ILE A 21 13.27 -55.80 -35.22
N CYS A 22 13.86 -56.76 -34.50
CA CYS A 22 14.12 -56.62 -33.07
C CYS A 22 15.18 -55.55 -32.75
N SER A 23 16.26 -55.47 -33.54
CA SER A 23 17.33 -54.48 -33.30
C SER A 23 16.90 -53.03 -33.63
N MET A 24 15.97 -52.85 -34.57
CA MET A 24 15.41 -51.53 -34.90
C MET A 24 14.46 -51.02 -33.81
N CYS A 25 13.66 -51.92 -33.22
CA CYS A 25 12.71 -51.56 -32.15
C CYS A 25 13.41 -51.12 -30.85
N GLN A 26 14.55 -51.72 -30.51
CA GLN A 26 15.34 -51.32 -29.33
C GLN A 26 15.99 -49.93 -29.46
N ARG A 27 16.38 -49.52 -30.69
CA ARG A 27 16.99 -48.19 -30.90
C ARG A 27 15.98 -47.05 -30.86
N LEU A 28 14.74 -47.28 -31.30
CA LEU A 28 13.67 -46.26 -31.29
C LEU A 28 13.08 -46.04 -29.89
N ARG A 29 12.97 -47.09 -29.06
CA ARG A 29 12.48 -46.95 -27.68
C ARG A 29 13.40 -46.13 -26.77
N CYS A 30 14.73 -46.15 -26.97
CA CYS A 30 15.65 -45.37 -26.15
C CYS A 30 15.68 -43.87 -26.49
N ARG A 31 15.43 -43.48 -27.75
CA ARG A 31 15.41 -42.05 -28.14
C ARG A 31 14.15 -41.32 -27.68
N LEU A 32 12.99 -41.98 -27.71
CA LEU A 32 11.73 -41.38 -27.29
C LEU A 32 11.61 -41.18 -25.77
N TRP A 33 12.30 -42.02 -24.97
CA TRP A 33 12.28 -41.88 -23.51
C TRP A 33 13.11 -40.68 -23.00
N ARG A 34 14.20 -40.31 -23.69
CA ARG A 34 15.04 -39.15 -23.32
C ARG A 34 14.40 -37.79 -23.63
N LEU A 35 13.49 -37.71 -24.59
CA LEU A 35 12.83 -36.44 -25.00
C LEU A 35 11.59 -36.09 -24.17
N GLY A 36 10.95 -37.06 -23.51
CA GLY A 36 9.77 -36.83 -22.67
C GLY A 36 10.10 -36.26 -21.29
N TRP A 37 11.29 -36.56 -20.77
CA TRP A 37 11.70 -36.12 -19.42
C TRP A 37 12.12 -34.66 -19.37
N THR A 38 12.77 -34.13 -20.42
CA THR A 38 13.24 -32.74 -20.44
C THR A 38 12.11 -31.72 -20.50
N ARG A 39 11.02 -32.02 -21.20
CA ARG A 39 9.84 -31.13 -21.27
C ARG A 39 9.04 -31.08 -19.95
N ARG A 40 8.95 -32.21 -19.23
CA ARG A 40 8.26 -32.26 -17.94
C ARG A 40 9.06 -31.57 -16.83
N LEU A 41 10.39 -31.67 -16.87
CA LEU A 41 11.27 -30.96 -15.93
C LEU A 41 11.21 -29.44 -16.12
N LEU A 42 11.22 -28.95 -17.38
CA LEU A 42 11.14 -27.53 -17.69
C LEU A 42 9.81 -26.91 -17.23
N VAL A 43 8.68 -27.58 -17.44
CA VAL A 43 7.36 -27.08 -16.99
C VAL A 43 7.29 -27.01 -15.46
N LEU A 44 7.81 -28.02 -14.75
CA LEU A 44 7.84 -28.02 -13.29
C LEU A 44 8.75 -26.94 -12.72
N CYS A 45 9.94 -26.70 -13.29
CA CYS A 45 10.82 -25.61 -12.89
C CYS A 45 10.19 -24.23 -13.12
N SER A 46 9.49 -24.02 -14.25
CA SER A 46 8.80 -22.76 -14.52
C SER A 46 7.65 -22.50 -13.55
N LEU A 47 6.88 -23.54 -13.18
CA LEU A 47 5.78 -23.43 -12.22
C LEU A 47 6.29 -23.14 -10.80
N PHE A 48 7.40 -23.77 -10.41
CA PHE A 48 8.04 -23.52 -9.12
C PHE A 48 8.62 -22.10 -9.03
N ALA A 49 9.23 -21.60 -10.10
CA ALA A 49 9.71 -20.22 -10.18
C ALA A 49 8.56 -19.20 -10.11
N PHE A 50 7.42 -19.50 -10.73
CA PHE A 50 6.24 -18.62 -10.70
C PHE A 50 5.60 -18.56 -9.30
N ILE A 51 5.50 -19.70 -8.60
CA ILE A 51 5.01 -19.77 -7.22
C ILE A 51 5.97 -19.04 -6.27
N ALA A 52 7.29 -19.21 -6.44
CA ALA A 52 8.29 -18.50 -5.63
C ALA A 52 8.26 -16.98 -5.83
N PHE A 53 7.92 -16.51 -7.03
CA PHE A 53 7.75 -15.09 -7.33
C PHE A 53 6.45 -14.50 -6.75
N LEU A 54 5.38 -15.30 -6.68
CA LEU A 54 4.12 -14.93 -6.01
C LEU A 54 4.23 -14.94 -4.48
N SER A 55 5.18 -15.69 -3.91
CA SER A 55 5.43 -15.72 -2.46
C SER A 55 6.44 -14.68 -1.99
N ALA A 56 6.93 -13.79 -2.86
CA ALA A 56 7.74 -12.68 -2.40
C ALA A 56 6.86 -11.85 -1.43
N PRO A 57 7.28 -11.65 -0.17
CA PRO A 57 6.53 -10.82 0.74
C PRO A 57 6.42 -9.44 0.08
N ILE A 58 5.19 -8.97 -0.13
CA ILE A 58 4.96 -7.57 -0.47
C ILE A 58 5.54 -6.81 0.71
N VAL A 59 6.72 -6.23 0.53
CA VAL A 59 7.28 -5.30 1.50
C VAL A 59 6.34 -4.10 1.44
N ALA A 60 5.41 -4.03 2.40
CA ALA A 60 4.57 -2.87 2.56
C ALA A 60 5.52 -1.68 2.77
N VAL A 61 5.55 -0.78 1.79
CA VAL A 61 6.28 0.48 1.96
C VAL A 61 5.58 1.20 3.12
N PRO A 62 6.31 1.59 4.18
CA PRO A 62 5.70 2.27 5.30
C PRO A 62 5.09 3.58 4.79
N VAL A 63 3.78 3.73 4.94
CA VAL A 63 3.07 4.96 4.54
C VAL A 63 3.43 6.05 5.54
N HIS A 64 3.80 7.21 5.03
CA HIS A 64 4.19 8.37 5.83
C HIS A 64 3.05 9.40 5.87
N ILE A 65 2.59 9.69 7.08
CA ILE A 65 1.44 10.54 7.38
C ILE A 65 1.91 11.79 8.10
N LEU A 66 1.49 12.95 7.61
CA LEU A 66 1.83 14.24 8.18
C LEU A 66 0.59 14.91 8.77
N PHE A 67 0.62 15.25 10.06
CA PHE A 67 -0.42 16.03 10.73
C PHE A 67 -0.07 17.51 10.68
N ASP A 68 -0.93 18.34 10.10
CA ASP A 68 -0.76 19.78 10.16
C ASP A 68 -1.11 20.33 11.55
N GLU A 69 -0.08 20.68 12.30
CA GLU A 69 -0.18 21.31 13.61
C GLU A 69 0.15 22.81 13.57
N THR A 70 0.42 23.36 12.39
CA THR A 70 0.89 24.74 12.23
C THR A 70 -0.15 25.79 12.63
N GLY A 71 -1.43 25.40 12.64
CA GLY A 71 -2.57 26.28 12.84
C GLY A 71 -3.41 25.99 14.08
N LEU A 72 -2.95 25.12 14.99
CA LEU A 72 -3.77 24.62 16.09
C LEU A 72 -4.15 25.71 17.10
N TYR A 73 -5.31 25.52 17.72
CA TYR A 73 -5.81 26.39 18.77
C TYR A 73 -5.18 26.01 20.11
N LYS A 74 -4.44 26.95 20.72
CA LYS A 74 -3.91 26.77 22.08
C LYS A 74 -5.01 26.98 23.11
N ARG A 75 -5.26 25.99 23.98
CA ARG A 75 -6.22 26.14 25.08
C ARG A 75 -5.67 27.02 26.20
N SER A 76 -6.56 27.80 26.81
CA SER A 76 -6.23 28.64 27.96
C SER A 76 -6.23 27.84 29.27
N LYS A 77 -5.44 28.33 30.23
CA LYS A 77 -5.17 27.72 31.54
C LYS A 77 -6.40 27.51 32.44
N ASP A 78 -7.51 28.17 32.14
CA ASP A 78 -8.71 28.19 33.00
C ASP A 78 -9.79 27.18 32.56
N SER A 79 -9.52 26.35 31.54
CA SER A 79 -10.40 25.26 31.14
C SER A 79 -10.18 24.05 32.04
N TYR A 80 -11.24 23.57 32.71
CA TYR A 80 -11.22 22.50 33.71
C TYR A 80 -10.33 21.31 33.33
N THR A 81 -9.30 21.10 34.17
CA THR A 81 -8.37 19.95 34.28
C THR A 81 -7.33 19.79 33.15
N GLU A 82 -6.16 20.41 33.38
CA GLU A 82 -4.82 20.19 32.81
C GLU A 82 -4.57 20.25 31.28
N GLY A 83 -3.41 20.86 30.98
CA GLY A 83 -2.77 21.00 29.67
C GLY A 83 -2.84 22.41 29.09
N GLU A 84 -1.70 23.10 28.98
CA GLU A 84 -1.53 24.29 28.12
C GLU A 84 -1.36 23.88 26.64
N GLY A 85 -2.06 22.82 26.25
CA GLY A 85 -1.88 22.11 24.99
C GLY A 85 -2.57 22.76 23.81
N TYR A 86 -2.36 22.15 22.66
CA TYR A 86 -2.99 22.52 21.41
C TYR A 86 -4.10 21.52 21.09
N GLU A 87 -5.28 22.03 20.75
CA GLU A 87 -6.37 21.17 20.25
C GLU A 87 -5.90 20.40 19.02
N TYR A 88 -6.17 19.10 18.99
CA TYR A 88 -5.79 18.17 17.93
C TYR A 88 -4.30 17.90 17.73
N ALA A 89 -3.41 18.35 18.63
CA ALA A 89 -2.01 17.94 18.57
C ALA A 89 -1.86 16.44 18.84
N ILE A 90 -0.94 15.78 18.12
CA ILE A 90 -0.72 14.33 18.21
C ILE A 90 0.03 13.93 19.48
N GLU A 91 0.72 14.86 20.12
CA GLU A 91 1.35 14.61 21.43
C GLU A 91 0.42 14.91 22.61
N GLU A 92 -0.74 15.55 22.36
CA GLU A 92 -1.69 15.91 23.41
C GLU A 92 -2.56 14.70 23.82
N THR A 93 -2.50 14.34 25.10
CA THR A 93 -3.16 13.15 25.68
C THR A 93 -4.50 13.46 26.34
N ALA A 94 -4.81 14.73 26.55
CA ALA A 94 -6.13 15.14 27.00
C ALA A 94 -7.22 14.84 25.94
N TRP A 95 -8.48 14.89 26.36
CA TRP A 95 -9.66 14.57 25.53
C TRP A 95 -9.80 15.39 24.23
N TYR A 96 -9.05 16.48 24.12
CA TYR A 96 -9.04 17.40 22.99
C TYR A 96 -7.82 17.22 22.06
N GLY A 97 -6.88 16.34 22.39
CA GLY A 97 -5.74 16.00 21.55
C GLY A 97 -6.06 14.92 20.51
N ALA A 98 -5.10 14.66 19.63
CA ALA A 98 -5.18 13.63 18.60
C ALA A 98 -4.25 12.43 18.85
N SER A 99 -3.60 12.34 20.03
CA SER A 99 -2.66 11.26 20.36
C SER A 99 -3.22 9.86 20.18
N THR A 100 -4.45 9.59 20.63
CA THR A 100 -5.11 8.29 20.41
C THR A 100 -5.21 7.97 18.91
N PHE A 101 -5.52 8.95 18.07
CA PHE A 101 -5.64 8.74 16.63
C PHE A 101 -4.27 8.50 15.97
N ALA A 102 -3.25 9.27 16.35
CA ALA A 102 -1.88 9.08 15.87
C ALA A 102 -1.32 7.70 16.30
N ASN A 103 -1.55 7.29 17.54
CA ASN A 103 -1.13 5.99 18.05
C ASN A 103 -1.78 4.84 17.27
N LEU A 104 -3.08 4.93 16.97
CA LEU A 104 -3.76 3.92 16.14
C LEU A 104 -3.13 3.80 14.74
N LEU A 105 -2.72 4.91 14.13
CA LEU A 105 -2.03 4.89 12.83
C LEU A 105 -0.63 4.24 12.95
N GLN A 106 0.13 4.60 13.98
CA GLN A 106 1.44 4.01 14.24
C GLN A 106 1.36 2.51 14.53
N GLU A 107 0.33 2.06 15.26
CA GLU A 107 0.05 0.64 15.51
C GLU A 107 -0.26 -0.15 14.23
N GLN A 108 -0.76 0.51 13.18
CA GLN A 108 -0.93 -0.09 11.85
C GLN A 108 0.37 -0.11 11.02
N GLY A 109 1.49 0.38 11.57
CA GLY A 109 2.79 0.43 10.91
C GLY A 109 3.03 1.67 10.06
N TYR A 110 2.22 2.72 10.22
CA TYR A 110 2.44 4.00 9.55
C TYR A 110 3.46 4.86 10.31
N THR A 111 4.24 5.65 9.57
CA THR A 111 5.04 6.72 10.17
C THR A 111 4.16 7.95 10.31
N VAL A 112 4.14 8.58 11.48
CA VAL A 112 3.28 9.73 11.77
C VAL A 112 4.13 10.84 12.36
N ASP A 113 4.19 11.97 11.67
CA ASP A 113 4.97 13.14 12.07
C ASP A 113 4.08 14.40 12.17
N PRO A 114 4.37 15.31 13.13
CA PRO A 114 3.70 16.59 13.21
C PRO A 114 4.41 17.63 12.32
N LEU A 115 3.64 18.38 11.55
CA LEU A 115 4.10 19.58 10.86
C LEU A 115 3.83 20.80 11.74
N THR A 116 4.88 21.32 12.38
CA THR A 116 4.79 22.45 13.31
C THR A 116 5.25 23.79 12.72
N ALA A 117 5.85 23.77 11.52
CA ALA A 117 6.41 24.95 10.86
C ALA A 117 5.61 25.37 9.62
N LYS A 118 5.31 26.67 9.51
CA LYS A 118 4.76 27.30 8.30
C LYS A 118 5.87 27.83 7.38
N PRO A 119 5.61 27.96 6.07
CA PRO A 119 4.40 27.53 5.36
C PRO A 119 4.44 26.05 4.97
N ILE A 120 3.27 25.47 4.67
CA ILE A 120 3.18 24.17 3.99
C ILE A 120 3.73 24.30 2.56
N THR A 121 4.83 23.62 2.26
CA THR A 121 5.48 23.67 0.94
C THR A 121 5.45 22.32 0.25
N SER A 122 5.51 22.32 -1.09
CA SER A 122 5.60 21.09 -1.88
C SER A 122 6.82 20.24 -1.54
N GLY A 123 7.92 20.84 -1.06
CA GLY A 123 9.10 20.10 -0.62
C GLY A 123 8.77 19.14 0.53
N VAL A 124 8.05 19.63 1.54
CA VAL A 124 7.59 18.81 2.67
C VAL A 124 6.56 17.77 2.20
N LEU A 125 5.62 18.16 1.33
CA LEU A 125 4.56 17.27 0.87
C LEU A 125 5.04 16.14 -0.06
N ASN A 126 6.21 16.27 -0.69
CA ASN A 126 6.77 15.24 -1.55
C ASN A 126 7.37 14.05 -0.77
N GLU A 127 7.55 14.20 0.55
CA GLU A 127 8.15 13.17 1.42
C GLU A 127 7.09 12.34 2.15
N VAL A 128 5.81 12.61 1.92
CA VAL A 128 4.68 12.03 2.65
C VAL A 128 3.62 11.51 1.68
N ASP A 129 2.83 10.56 2.12
CA ASP A 129 1.76 9.95 1.33
C ASP A 129 0.39 10.54 1.67
N LEU A 130 0.21 11.01 2.91
CA LEU A 130 -1.05 11.52 3.43
C LEU A 130 -0.85 12.78 4.27
N LEU A 131 -1.55 13.85 3.93
CA LEU A 131 -1.68 15.05 4.75
C LEU A 131 -2.99 15.01 5.53
N ILE A 132 -2.93 15.22 6.84
CA ILE A 132 -4.07 15.30 7.74
C ILE A 132 -4.16 16.71 8.32
N ILE A 133 -5.30 17.39 8.12
CA ILE A 133 -5.59 18.70 8.71
C ILE A 133 -6.80 18.57 9.63
N LEU A 134 -6.57 18.76 10.94
CA LEU A 134 -7.60 18.67 11.97
C LEU A 134 -7.89 20.04 12.58
N GLY A 135 -9.16 20.45 12.49
CA GLY A 135 -9.65 21.68 13.12
C GLY A 135 -8.93 22.95 12.67
N PRO A 136 -8.83 23.24 11.36
CA PRO A 136 -8.15 24.45 10.89
C PRO A 136 -8.79 25.70 11.51
N THR A 137 -7.96 26.54 12.14
CA THR A 137 -8.47 27.72 12.84
C THR A 137 -8.68 28.90 11.89
N ILE A 138 -9.78 29.62 12.08
CA ILE A 138 -10.10 30.83 11.28
C ILE A 138 -9.01 31.91 11.47
N SER A 139 -8.40 31.96 12.66
CA SER A 139 -7.31 32.89 12.98
C SER A 139 -6.02 32.63 12.22
N GLN A 140 -5.81 31.42 11.70
CA GLN A 140 -4.58 31.02 11.02
C GLN A 140 -4.87 30.44 9.63
N SER A 141 -5.42 31.27 8.74
CA SER A 141 -5.75 30.87 7.38
C SER A 141 -4.52 30.43 6.58
N TYR A 142 -4.72 29.46 5.67
CA TYR A 142 -3.71 29.07 4.69
C TYR A 142 -3.54 30.16 3.63
N THR A 143 -2.29 30.42 3.28
CA THR A 143 -1.93 31.30 2.17
C THR A 143 -2.27 30.66 0.82
N THR A 144 -2.41 31.49 -0.22
CA THR A 144 -2.65 30.99 -1.59
C THR A 144 -1.58 29.99 -2.03
N SER A 145 -0.32 30.22 -1.69
CA SER A 145 0.79 29.31 -1.99
C SER A 145 0.69 27.96 -1.29
N GLU A 146 0.22 27.93 -0.04
CA GLU A 146 -0.02 26.67 0.68
C GLU A 146 -1.18 25.89 0.05
N ILE A 147 -2.26 26.60 -0.33
CA ILE A 147 -3.40 25.99 -1.01
C ILE A 147 -2.99 25.40 -2.37
N GLU A 148 -2.17 26.11 -3.14
CA GLU A 148 -1.62 25.62 -4.41
C GLU A 148 -0.71 24.41 -4.21
N ALA A 149 0.14 24.41 -3.18
CA ALA A 149 1.00 23.27 -2.84
C ALA A 149 0.19 22.02 -2.45
N ILE A 150 -0.83 22.19 -1.59
CA ILE A 150 -1.73 21.10 -1.19
C ILE A 150 -2.53 20.58 -2.38
N ARG A 151 -3.03 21.47 -3.25
CA ARG A 151 -3.73 21.07 -4.48
C ARG A 151 -2.83 20.22 -5.36
N ALA A 152 -1.61 20.68 -5.64
CA ALA A 152 -0.66 19.96 -6.47
C ALA A 152 -0.31 18.59 -5.87
N PHE A 153 -0.13 18.51 -4.54
CA PHE A 153 0.09 17.25 -3.83
C PHE A 153 -1.04 16.25 -4.06
N VAL A 154 -2.31 16.67 -3.94
CA VAL A 154 -3.47 15.80 -4.20
C VAL A 154 -3.58 15.42 -5.68
N GLU A 155 -3.37 16.37 -6.60
CA GLU A 155 -3.37 16.11 -8.04
C GLU A 155 -2.28 15.10 -8.46
N ASN A 156 -1.17 15.06 -7.73
CA ASN A 156 -0.08 14.10 -7.93
C ASN A 156 -0.29 12.75 -7.23
N GLY A 157 -1.46 12.53 -6.61
CA GLY A 157 -1.84 11.24 -5.99
C GLY A 157 -1.65 11.17 -4.48
N GLY A 158 -1.23 12.25 -3.83
CA GLY A 158 -1.18 12.35 -2.37
C GLY A 158 -2.58 12.30 -1.74
N GLY A 159 -2.70 11.67 -0.58
CA GLY A 159 -3.94 11.63 0.18
C GLY A 159 -4.16 12.90 1.00
N LEU A 160 -5.41 13.38 1.08
CA LEU A 160 -5.78 14.51 1.94
C LEU A 160 -6.95 14.14 2.84
N PHE A 161 -6.76 14.24 4.15
CA PHE A 161 -7.83 14.11 5.15
C PHE A 161 -8.10 15.46 5.82
N LEU A 162 -9.33 15.95 5.72
CA LEU A 162 -9.77 17.21 6.31
C LEU A 162 -10.91 16.95 7.30
N ALA A 163 -10.74 17.40 8.55
CA ALA A 163 -11.82 17.41 9.53
C ALA A 163 -11.88 18.76 10.24
N SER A 164 -13.10 19.27 10.48
CA SER A 164 -13.32 20.51 11.23
C SER A 164 -14.57 20.38 12.10
N SER A 165 -14.49 20.89 13.33
CA SER A 165 -15.62 20.98 14.28
C SER A 165 -16.59 22.11 13.94
N ALA A 166 -16.19 23.05 13.07
CA ALA A 166 -16.98 24.20 12.69
C ALA A 166 -16.97 24.39 11.17
N TRP A 167 -17.95 23.79 10.50
CA TRP A 167 -18.33 24.20 9.14
C TRP A 167 -19.10 25.52 9.22
N GLY A 168 -18.38 26.64 9.16
CA GLY A 168 -18.95 27.96 8.95
C GLY A 168 -19.11 28.22 7.46
N GLY A 169 -20.14 27.64 6.84
CA GLY A 169 -20.55 28.09 5.51
C GLY A 169 -20.93 29.58 5.53
N PRO A 170 -20.99 30.26 4.37
CA PRO A 170 -21.46 31.65 4.28
C PRO A 170 -22.86 31.85 4.90
N GLU A 171 -23.62 30.76 5.04
CA GLU A 171 -24.88 30.69 5.78
C GLU A 171 -24.67 29.93 7.09
N SER A 172 -24.14 30.62 8.11
CA SER A 172 -24.33 30.12 9.48
C SER A 172 -25.83 30.18 9.79
N PRO A 173 -26.48 29.10 10.27
CA PRO A 173 -27.90 29.17 10.64
C PRO A 173 -28.09 30.29 11.68
N PRO A 174 -29.20 31.05 11.62
CA PRO A 174 -29.38 32.29 12.38
C PRO A 174 -29.18 32.16 13.89
N TRP A 175 -29.31 30.94 14.43
CA TRP A 175 -29.10 30.62 15.84
C TRP A 175 -27.62 30.68 16.31
N ARG A 176 -26.64 30.76 15.38
CA ARG A 176 -25.22 31.03 15.72
C ARG A 176 -24.89 32.52 15.79
N SER A 177 -25.85 33.41 15.51
CA SER A 177 -25.65 34.84 15.72
C SER A 177 -25.70 35.17 17.21
N ARG A 178 -24.56 35.63 17.74
CA ARG A 178 -24.33 36.26 19.05
C ARG A 178 -25.58 36.82 19.76
N SER A 179 -26.22 36.04 20.62
CA SER A 179 -27.11 36.57 21.68
C SER A 179 -26.70 36.19 23.10
N ASP A 180 -25.88 35.16 23.31
CA ASP A 180 -25.67 34.60 24.66
C ASP A 180 -24.25 34.81 25.21
N ARG A 181 -23.61 35.94 24.90
CA ARG A 181 -22.49 36.40 25.75
C ARG A 181 -23.08 37.34 26.81
N PRO A 182 -23.19 36.93 28.09
CA PRO A 182 -23.57 37.85 29.14
C PRO A 182 -22.56 39.00 29.16
N CYS A 183 -23.11 40.20 29.16
CA CYS A 183 -22.41 41.46 29.18
C CYS A 183 -21.45 41.48 30.38
N VAL A 184 -20.14 41.31 30.16
CA VAL A 184 -19.16 41.84 31.10
C VAL A 184 -19.18 43.35 30.89
N GLN A 185 -20.07 44.03 31.63
CA GLN A 185 -20.02 45.47 31.81
C GLN A 185 -18.66 45.80 32.42
N ARG A 186 -17.74 46.29 31.60
CA ARG A 186 -16.53 46.95 32.07
C ARG A 186 -16.96 48.36 32.48
N GLN A 187 -17.30 48.54 33.75
CA GLN A 187 -17.29 49.86 34.36
C GLN A 187 -15.83 50.27 34.51
N PHE A 188 -15.40 51.28 33.75
CA PHE A 188 -14.64 52.44 34.20
C PHE A 188 -14.78 53.52 33.13
#